data_AF-A0A1Y6FLS2-F1
#
_entry.id   AF-A0A1Y6FLS2-F1
#
_cell.length_a   1.000
_cell.length_b   1.000
_cell.length_c   1.000
_cell.angle_alpha   90.00
_cell.angle_beta   90.00
_cell.angle_gamma   90.00
#
_symmetry.space_group_name_H-M   'P 1'
#
loop_
_entity.id
_entity.type
_entity.pdbx_description
1 polymer ?
#
loop_
_entity_poly.entity_id
_entity_poly.type
_entity_poly.pdbx_seq_one_letter_code
_entity_poly.pdbx_strand_id
1 'polypeptide(L)' 'MLIFEQQHGRHVWRLEATVWNGEARLQVWPWYQPKDGGDLRPCAARFGGGFAIPLERLDELKAALGSINHRADSA' A
#
# COMPACT_ATOMS: atom_id res chain seq x y z
N MET A 1 10.03 -1.94 -3.72
CA MET A 1 9.72 -1.28 -5.01
C MET A 1 8.42 -0.52 -4.87
N LEU A 2 8.44 0.80 -5.00
CA LEU A 2 7.22 1.62 -4.99
C LEU A 2 6.45 1.41 -6.29
N ILE A 3 5.15 1.15 -6.17
CA ILE A 3 4.26 0.88 -7.32
C ILE A 3 3.32 2.05 -7.53
N PHE A 4 2.74 2.57 -6.43
CA PHE A 4 1.80 3.68 -6.49
C PHE A 4 1.82 4.48 -5.19
N GLU A 5 1.52 5.78 -5.26
CA GLU A 5 1.37 6.64 -4.10
C GLU A 5 0.17 7.57 -4.22
N GLN A 6 -0.45 7.87 -3.08
CA GLN A 6 -1.58 8.80 -2.98
C GLN A 6 -1.48 9.60 -1.68
N GLN A 7 -1.55 10.93 -1.79
CA GLN A 7 -1.73 11.80 -0.62
C GLN A 7 -3.13 11.62 -0.05
N HIS A 8 -3.23 11.39 1.26
CA HIS A 8 -4.51 11.32 1.96
C HIS A 8 -4.37 11.87 3.38
N GLY A 9 -5.02 13.01 3.62
CA GLY A 9 -4.87 13.76 4.87
C GLY A 9 -3.42 14.25 5.04
N ARG A 10 -2.81 13.90 6.18
CA ARG A 10 -1.42 14.25 6.50
C ARG A 10 -0.39 13.17 6.12
N HIS A 11 -0.83 12.10 5.45
CA HIS A 11 0.00 10.95 5.12
C HIS A 11 0.08 10.72 3.61
N VAL A 12 1.18 10.12 3.19
CA VAL A 12 1.32 9.52 1.85
C VAL A 12 1.05 8.04 1.98
N TRP A 13 0.01 7.54 1.32
CA TRP A 13 -0.26 6.10 1.24
C TRP A 13 0.51 5.52 0.07
N ARG A 14 1.28 4.48 0.35
CA ARG A 14 2.11 3.80 -0.65
C ARG A 14 1.64 2.38 -0.84
N LEU A 15 1.51 1.98 -2.10
CA LEU A 15 1.46 0.60 -2.53
C LEU A 15 2.87 0.21 -2.98
N GLU A 16 3.47 -0.79 -2.34
CA GLU A 16 4.83 -1.20 -2.64
C GLU A 16 5.06 -2.69 -2.40
N ALA A 17 5.94 -3.29 -3.20
CA ALA A 17 6.46 -4.62 -2.93
C ALA A 17 7.65 -4.54 -1.97
N THR A 18 7.61 -5.31 -0.89
CA THR A 18 8.63 -5.35 0.16
C THR A 18 8.99 -6.78 0.55
N VAL A 19 10.10 -6.96 1.26
CA VAL A 19 10.46 -8.23 1.90
C VAL A 19 10.56 -7.99 3.40
N TRP A 20 9.82 -8.76 4.18
CA TRP A 20 9.87 -8.70 5.64
C TRP A 20 9.99 -10.11 6.21
N ASN A 21 10.99 -10.30 7.08
CA ASN A 21 11.33 -11.60 7.65
C ASN A 21 11.51 -12.72 6.60
N GLY A 22 12.14 -12.39 5.46
CA GLY A 22 12.38 -13.33 4.36
C GLY A 22 11.18 -13.56 3.42
N GLU A 23 10.00 -13.01 3.73
CA GLU A 23 8.80 -13.17 2.92
C GLU A 23 8.52 -11.92 2.10
N ALA A 24 8.35 -12.12 0.79
CA ALA A 24 7.96 -11.06 -0.12
C ALA A 24 6.45 -10.79 -0.03
N ARG A 25 6.08 -9.51 0.06
CA ARG A 25 4.70 -9.06 0.31
C ARG A 25 4.42 -7.79 -0.48
N LEU A 26 3.16 -7.60 -0.85
CA LEU A 26 2.64 -6.34 -1.34
C LEU A 26 2.05 -5.59 -0.14
N GLN A 27 2.46 -4.35 0.13
CA GLN A 27 1.92 -3.57 1.25
C GLN A 27 1.24 -2.31 0.77
N VAL A 28 0.10 -2.00 1.39
CA VAL A 28 -0.55 -0.70 1.33
C VAL A 28 -0.36 -0.07 2.70
N TRP A 29 0.46 0.96 2.80
CA TRP A 29 0.87 1.50 4.10
C TRP A 29 0.90 3.05 4.11
N PRO A 30 0.48 3.71 5.20
CA PRO A 30 0.64 5.14 5.35
C PRO A 30 2.06 5.49 5.80
N TRP A 31 2.57 6.57 5.21
CA TRP A 31 3.86 7.16 5.52
C TRP A 31 3.67 8.62 5.93
N TYR A 32 4.45 9.09 6.91
CA TYR A 32 4.40 10.45 7.41
C TYR A 32 5.73 11.17 7.18
N GLN A 33 5.64 12.49 7.05
CA GLN A 33 6.79 13.38 7.03
C GLN A 33 7.25 13.63 8.47
N PRO A 34 8.50 13.29 8.85
CA PRO A 34 9.03 13.62 10.16
C PRO A 34 9.06 15.15 10.39
N LYS A 35 8.83 15.59 11.63
CA LYS A 35 8.75 17.01 12.00
C LYS A 35 10.08 17.76 11.81
N ASP A 36 11.16 17.02 11.97
CA ASP A 36 12.55 17.44 11.78
C ASP A 36 12.96 17.48 10.29
N GLY A 37 12.04 17.16 9.38
CA GLY A 37 12.34 17.05 7.95
C GLY A 37 12.99 15.72 7.59
N GLY A 38 13.42 15.57 6.34
CA GLY A 38 14.04 14.35 5.82
C GLY A 38 13.08 13.39 5.13
N ASP A 39 13.47 12.12 5.04
CA ASP A 39 12.70 11.12 4.30
C ASP A 39 11.41 10.73 5.01
N LEU A 40 10.38 10.41 4.22
CA LEU A 40 9.15 9.83 4.70
C LEU A 40 9.43 8.56 5.51
N ARG A 41 8.66 8.36 6.59
CA ARG A 41 8.74 7.16 7.44
C ARG A 41 7.40 6.42 7.49
N PRO A 42 7.41 5.08 7.55
CA PRO A 42 6.18 4.32 7.66
C PRO A 42 5.54 4.57 9.04
N CYS A 43 4.22 4.69 9.08
CA CYS A 43 3.49 4.72 10.34
C CYS A 43 3.65 3.38 11.07
N ALA A 44 3.77 3.41 12.39
CA ALA A 44 3.79 2.17 13.17
C ALA A 44 2.43 1.48 13.11
N ALA A 45 2.42 0.14 12.97
CA ALA A 45 1.20 -0.67 12.84
C ALA A 45 0.14 -0.34 13.90
N ARG A 46 0.56 -0.23 15.17
CA ARG A 46 -0.31 0.06 16.32
C ARG A 46 -0.95 1.46 16.34
N PHE A 47 -0.54 2.37 15.46
CA PHE A 47 -1.01 3.76 15.44
C PHE A 47 -1.66 4.14 14.10
N GLY A 48 -2.30 3.18 13.44
CA GLY A 48 -2.92 3.37 12.12
C GLY A 48 -2.00 2.98 10.98
N GLY A 49 -1.30 1.85 11.10
CA GLY A 49 -0.66 1.22 9.96
C GLY A 49 -1.68 0.73 8.92
N GLY A 50 -1.17 0.30 7.78
CA GLY A 50 -1.99 -0.30 6.74
C GLY A 50 -2.04 -1.82 6.87
N PHE A 51 -1.95 -2.50 5.74
CA PHE A 51 -1.97 -3.96 5.69
C PHE A 51 -1.01 -4.49 4.61
N ALA A 52 -0.62 -5.75 4.78
CA ALA A 52 0.20 -6.48 3.83
C ALA A 52 -0.60 -7.63 3.22
N ILE A 53 -0.39 -7.86 1.94
CA ILE A 53 -0.98 -8.92 1.13
C ILE A 53 0.17 -9.86 0.76
N PRO A 54 0.09 -11.15 1.13
CA PRO A 54 1.05 -12.15 0.69
C PRO A 54 1.05 -12.25 -0.85
N LEU A 55 2.23 -12.39 -1.46
CA LEU A 55 2.33 -12.39 -2.92
C LEU A 55 1.64 -13.58 -3.58
N GLU A 56 1.48 -14.70 -2.88
CA GLU A 56 0.72 -15.86 -3.36
C GLU A 56 -0.77 -15.54 -3.61
N ARG A 57 -1.29 -14.46 -3.01
CA ARG A 57 -2.67 -13.98 -3.23
C ARG A 57 -2.78 -12.88 -4.28
N LEU A 58 -1.70 -12.58 -4.99
CA LEU A 58 -1.65 -11.46 -5.93
C LEU A 58 -2.64 -11.64 -7.10
N ASP A 59 -2.83 -12.86 -7.60
CA ASP A 59 -3.77 -13.11 -8.68
C ASP A 59 -5.22 -12.97 -8.25
N GLU A 60 -5.57 -13.34 -7.01
CA GLU A 60 -6.89 -13.05 -6.44
C GLU A 60 -7.14 -11.54 -6.37
N LEU A 61 -6.16 -10.77 -5.92
CA LEU A 61 -6.25 -9.32 -5.86
C LEU A 61 -6.43 -8.70 -7.26
N LYS A 62 -5.64 -9.16 -8.25
CA LYS A 62 -5.74 -8.69 -9.64
C LYS A 62 -7.13 -8.97 -10.22
N ALA A 63 -7.69 -10.16 -9.98
CA ALA A 63 -9.04 -10.50 -10.43
C ALA A 63 -10.09 -9.59 -9.79
N ALA A 64 -9.98 -9.32 -8.48
CA ALA A 64 -10.88 -8.42 -7.77
C ALA A 64 -10.82 -6.98 -8.33
N LEU A 65 -9.60 -6.44 -8.55
CA LEU A 65 -9.40 -5.12 -9.12
C LEU A 65 -9.95 -5.02 -10.57
N GLY A 66 -9.71 -6.04 -11.40
CA GLY A 66 -10.26 -6.11 -12.75
C GLY A 66 -11.80 -6.05 -12.76
N SER A 67 -12.46 -6.72 -11.81
CA SER A 67 -13.92 -6.70 -11.68
C SER A 67 -14.48 -5.31 -11.34
N ILE A 68 -13.71 -4.47 -10.64
CA ILE A 68 -14.10 -3.09 -10.31
C ILE A 68 -14.03 -2.22 -11.55
N ASN A 69 -12.98 -2.36 -12.37
CA ASN A 69 -12.81 -1.56 -13.59
C ASN A 69 -13.98 -1.76 -14.57
N HIS A 70 -14.41 -3.00 -14.77
CA HIS A 70 -15.57 -3.31 -15.61
C HIS A 70 -16.88 -2.66 -15.13
N ARG A 71 -17.04 -2.43 -13.82
CA ARG A 71 -18.22 -1.74 -13.27
C ARG A 71 -18.17 -0.23 -13.51
N ALA A 72 -16.98 0.37 -13.47
CA ALA A 72 -16.79 1.78 -13.76
C ALA A 72 -17.05 2.09 -15.24
N ASP A 73 -16.67 1.18 -16.15
CA ASP A 73 -16.90 1.35 -17.60
C ASP A 73 -18.36 1.11 -18.03
N SER A 74 -19.16 0.47 -17.17
CA SER A 74 -20.58 0.14 -17.44
C SER A 74 -21.58 1.12 -16.79
N ALA A 75 -21.09 2.18 -16.14
CA ALA A 75 -21.87 3.21 -15.46
C ALA A 75 -21.77 4.55 -16.20
#